data_AF-A0A7S1WHF1-F1
#
_entry.id   AF-A0A7S1WHF1-F1
#
_cell.length_a   1.000
_cell.length_b   1.000
_cell.length_c   1.000
_cell.angle_alpha   90.00
_cell.angle_beta   90.00
_cell.angle_gamma   90.00
#
_symmetry.space_group_name_H-M   'P 1'
#
loop_
_entity.id
_entity.type
_entity.pdbx_description
1 polymer ?
#
loop_
_entity_poly.entity_id
_entity_poly.type
_entity_poly.pdbx_seq_one_letter_code
_entity_poly.pdbx_strand_id
1 'polypeptide(L)'
;ADPVAAIAVCFKISIEMEYDWQSLSDKEWMTSFCWVVLYLLLVVMLMVNMVLAIIMDVYAEVRIHSGDSMTIVEHLGYIYRKLKYRRYWVNDSDLYDQVCEMPQCVTLLEVREAFPEMHYHQLEYLQVHCSNKSQEILRVGLSSTYVCMFVGAISLGLEEIEAALERLRLKGWMSKGVMVGSDVAREWVKDVFGSIAVQRLWMSQAAKHVSSLQLRVKGLTEQDVVAQMKQSRIKASRTVRASQFFATNGASLSTRV
;
A
#
# COMPACT_ATOMS: atom_id res chain seq x y z
N ALA A 1 19.74 -20.86 46.21
CA ALA A 1 20.49 -20.61 44.97
C ALA A 1 19.91 -19.35 44.35
N ASP A 2 20.74 -18.35 44.09
CA ASP A 2 20.26 -17.09 43.56
C ASP A 2 19.82 -17.27 42.11
N PRO A 3 18.57 -16.92 41.74
CA PRO A 3 18.05 -17.14 40.39
C PRO A 3 18.86 -16.37 39.34
N VAL A 4 19.42 -15.22 39.72
CA VAL A 4 20.27 -14.38 38.87
C VAL A 4 21.59 -15.09 38.54
N ALA A 5 22.19 -15.80 39.50
CA ALA A 5 23.42 -16.55 39.27
C ALA A 5 23.17 -17.71 38.29
N ALA A 6 22.02 -18.40 38.39
CA ALA A 6 21.66 -19.46 37.46
C ALA A 6 21.46 -18.93 36.03
N ILE A 7 20.78 -17.79 35.86
CA ILE A 7 20.60 -17.15 34.54
C ILE A 7 21.95 -16.72 33.97
N ALA A 8 22.84 -16.13 34.78
CA ALA A 8 24.17 -15.71 34.36
C ALA A 8 25.01 -16.90 33.88
N VAL A 9 24.92 -18.05 34.57
CA VAL A 9 25.59 -19.29 34.13
C VAL A 9 25.01 -19.79 32.81
N CYS A 10 23.69 -19.84 32.64
CA CYS A 10 23.08 -20.23 31.36
C CYS A 10 23.50 -19.30 30.20
N PHE A 11 23.56 -17.99 30.46
CA PHE A 11 23.98 -17.00 29.48
C PHE A 11 25.47 -17.14 29.11
N LYS A 12 26.33 -17.34 30.12
CA LYS A 12 27.75 -17.61 29.92
C LYS A 12 27.96 -18.85 29.07
N ILE A 13 27.24 -19.93 29.38
CA ILE A 13 27.24 -21.18 28.61
C ILE A 13 26.85 -20.93 27.14
N SER A 14 25.82 -20.11 26.91
CA SER A 14 25.34 -19.79 25.55
C SER A 14 26.34 -18.99 24.71
N ILE A 15 27.15 -18.12 25.32
CA ILE A 15 28.07 -17.24 24.61
C ILE A 15 29.44 -17.90 24.42
N GLU A 16 29.99 -18.44 25.49
CA GLU A 16 31.37 -18.91 25.48
C GLU A 16 31.50 -20.31 24.88
N MET A 17 30.41 -21.10 24.86
CA MET A 17 30.44 -22.52 24.46
C MET A 17 31.47 -23.35 25.26
N GLU A 18 31.94 -22.82 26.39
CA GLU A 18 32.83 -23.48 27.33
C GLU A 18 32.00 -23.99 28.51
N TYR A 19 32.04 -25.31 28.72
CA TYR A 19 31.26 -26.00 29.75
C TYR A 19 32.24 -26.55 30.78
N ASP A 20 32.14 -26.12 32.03
CA ASP A 20 32.86 -26.76 33.15
C ASP A 20 32.18 -28.11 33.48
N TRP A 21 32.47 -29.09 32.63
CA TRP A 21 31.87 -30.42 32.68
C TRP A 21 32.16 -31.14 34.00
N GLN A 22 33.33 -30.90 34.60
CA GLN A 22 33.71 -31.52 35.86
C GLN A 22 32.78 -31.05 36.98
N SER A 23 32.53 -29.75 37.10
CA SER A 23 31.63 -29.23 38.14
C SER A 23 30.16 -29.72 38.02
N LEU A 24 29.67 -29.91 36.79
CA LEU A 24 28.28 -30.32 36.54
C LEU A 24 28.07 -31.83 36.68
N SER A 25 29.06 -32.65 36.30
CA SER A 25 28.91 -34.12 36.27
C SER A 25 29.12 -34.79 37.63
N ASP A 26 29.62 -34.07 38.64
CA ASP A 26 29.92 -34.59 39.98
C ASP A 26 28.72 -35.21 40.72
N LYS A 27 27.48 -34.83 40.38
CA LYS A 27 26.26 -35.39 41.00
C LYS A 27 25.60 -36.46 40.15
N GLU A 28 25.21 -36.12 38.93
CA GLU A 28 24.48 -37.01 38.02
C GLU A 28 24.92 -36.76 36.58
N TRP A 29 25.77 -37.64 36.06
CA TRP A 29 26.38 -37.47 34.74
C TRP A 29 25.35 -37.51 33.60
N MET A 30 24.38 -38.44 33.63
CA MET A 30 23.37 -38.59 32.57
C MET A 30 22.38 -37.43 32.53
N THR A 31 21.86 -37.02 33.68
CA THR A 31 20.91 -35.90 33.78
C THR A 31 21.56 -34.61 33.29
N SER A 32 22.80 -34.36 33.70
CA SER A 32 23.57 -33.19 33.28
C SER A 32 23.87 -33.21 31.78
N PHE A 33 24.25 -34.37 31.23
CA PHE A 33 24.46 -34.53 29.79
C PHE A 33 23.19 -34.20 28.99
N CYS A 34 22.07 -34.84 29.34
CA CYS A 34 20.79 -34.65 28.67
C CYS A 34 20.32 -33.19 28.75
N TRP A 35 20.49 -32.56 29.92
CA TRP A 35 20.13 -31.16 30.13
C TRP A 35 20.94 -30.21 29.26
N VAL A 36 22.28 -30.36 29.23
CA VAL A 36 23.16 -29.51 28.42
C VAL A 36 22.85 -29.68 26.93
N VAL A 37 22.68 -30.91 26.45
CA VAL A 37 22.37 -31.20 25.04
C VAL A 37 21.01 -30.60 24.65
N LEU A 38 19.97 -30.76 25.47
CA LEU A 38 18.65 -30.19 25.21
C LEU A 38 18.70 -28.66 25.20
N TYR A 39 19.40 -28.07 26.17
CA TYR A 39 19.58 -26.62 26.26
C TYR A 39 20.28 -26.06 25.03
N LEU A 40 21.40 -26.68 24.62
CA LEU A 40 22.16 -26.27 23.44
C LEU A 40 21.31 -26.40 22.17
N LEU A 41 20.60 -27.52 21.99
CA LEU A 41 19.70 -27.70 20.84
C LEU A 41 18.61 -26.62 20.80
N LEU A 42 18.00 -26.28 21.94
CA LEU A 42 16.97 -25.27 22.02
C LEU A 42 17.52 -23.88 21.67
N VAL A 43 18.66 -23.48 22.26
CA VAL A 43 19.28 -22.17 22.00
C VAL A 43 19.72 -22.05 20.54
N VAL A 44 20.36 -23.07 19.98
CA VAL A 44 20.78 -23.08 18.57
C VAL A 44 19.58 -23.02 17.64
N MET A 45 18.53 -23.83 17.86
CA MET A 45 17.30 -23.77 17.07
C MET A 45 16.64 -22.40 17.13
N LEU A 46 16.59 -21.77 18.31
CA LEU A 46 16.00 -20.44 18.49
C LEU A 46 16.82 -19.37 17.76
N MET A 47 18.14 -19.35 17.94
CA MET A 47 19.01 -18.38 17.29
C MET A 47 19.02 -18.54 15.77
N VAL A 48 19.11 -19.77 15.26
CA VAL A 48 19.06 -20.05 13.82
C VAL A 48 17.72 -19.64 13.23
N ASN A 49 16.60 -19.91 13.91
CA ASN A 49 15.28 -19.50 13.41
C ASN A 49 15.13 -17.98 13.35
N MET A 50 15.66 -17.24 14.33
CA MET A 50 15.65 -15.77 14.30
C MET A 50 16.52 -15.22 13.16
N VAL A 51 17.71 -15.78 12.96
CA VAL A 51 18.61 -15.37 11.85
C VAL A 51 17.99 -15.71 10.50
N LEU A 52 17.39 -16.90 10.34
CA LEU A 52 16.67 -17.27 9.12
C LEU A 52 15.50 -16.33 8.83
N ALA A 53 14.75 -15.93 9.86
CA ALA A 53 13.66 -14.97 9.69
C ALA A 53 14.18 -13.62 9.16
N ILE A 54 15.28 -13.11 9.71
CA ILE A 54 15.91 -11.86 9.23
C ILE A 54 16.41 -12.02 7.79
N ILE A 55 17.08 -13.12 7.46
CA ILE A 55 17.58 -13.37 6.10
C ILE A 55 16.41 -13.46 5.11
N MET A 56 15.31 -14.12 5.48
CA MET A 56 14.13 -14.21 4.62
C MET A 56 13.46 -12.86 4.40
N ASP A 57 13.47 -11.97 5.41
CA ASP A 57 12.94 -10.62 5.28
C ASP A 57 13.78 -9.76 4.32
N VAL A 58 15.10 -9.71 4.54
CA VAL A 58 16.04 -9.01 3.63
C VAL A 58 15.99 -9.61 2.23
N TYR A 59 15.92 -10.92 2.11
CA TYR A 59 15.79 -11.59 0.81
C TYR A 59 14.48 -11.24 0.11
N ALA A 60 13.36 -11.18 0.83
CA ALA A 60 12.08 -10.76 0.26
C ALA A 60 12.14 -9.30 -0.22
N GLU A 61 12.74 -8.41 0.57
CA GLU A 61 12.93 -7.01 0.19
C GLU A 61 13.81 -6.90 -1.06
N VAL A 62 14.99 -7.54 -1.07
CA VAL A 62 15.88 -7.54 -2.23
C VAL A 62 15.19 -8.16 -3.43
N ARG A 63 14.43 -9.24 -3.28
CA ARG A 63 13.68 -9.87 -4.38
C ARG A 63 12.60 -8.95 -4.96
N ILE A 64 11.91 -8.19 -4.11
CA ILE A 64 10.94 -7.18 -4.58
C ILE A 64 11.65 -6.11 -5.42
N HIS A 65 12.85 -5.69 -5.02
CA HIS A 65 13.66 -4.72 -5.77
C HIS A 65 14.37 -5.34 -6.99
N SER A 66 14.66 -6.64 -6.97
CA SER A 66 15.38 -7.35 -8.04
C SER A 66 14.46 -7.93 -9.12
N GLY A 67 13.13 -7.92 -8.89
CA GLY A 67 12.16 -8.37 -9.89
C GLY A 67 12.22 -7.63 -11.23
N ASP A 68 12.92 -6.49 -11.27
CA ASP A 68 13.10 -5.64 -12.45
C ASP A 68 14.58 -5.36 -12.75
N SER A 69 15.49 -6.11 -12.12
CA SER A 69 16.87 -6.14 -12.60
C SER A 69 16.87 -6.88 -13.94
N MET A 70 16.93 -6.09 -15.02
CA MET A 70 17.17 -6.53 -16.38
C MET A 70 18.17 -7.70 -16.38
N THR A 71 17.83 -8.80 -17.06
CA THR A 71 18.70 -9.98 -17.02
C THR A 71 20.09 -9.61 -17.55
N ILE A 72 21.14 -10.23 -17.03
CA ILE A 72 22.53 -9.93 -17.46
C ILE A 72 22.66 -10.02 -18.98
N VAL A 73 21.96 -10.97 -19.61
CA VAL A 73 21.94 -11.16 -21.07
C VAL A 73 21.29 -9.99 -21.78
N GLU A 74 20.14 -9.51 -21.29
CA GLU A 74 19.48 -8.31 -21.84
C GLU A 74 20.37 -7.09 -21.69
N HIS A 75 21.03 -6.92 -20.54
CA HIS A 75 21.94 -5.80 -20.28
C HIS A 75 23.16 -5.81 -21.22
N LEU A 76 23.78 -6.98 -21.45
CA LEU A 76 24.83 -7.13 -22.45
C LEU A 76 24.31 -6.81 -23.86
N GLY A 77 23.10 -7.27 -24.20
CA GLY A 77 22.45 -6.97 -25.48
C GLY A 77 22.21 -5.48 -25.67
N TYR A 78 21.79 -4.78 -24.61
CA TYR A 78 21.60 -3.34 -24.61
C TYR A 78 22.92 -2.60 -24.81
N ILE A 79 23.98 -2.95 -24.07
CA ILE A 79 25.32 -2.34 -24.24
C ILE A 79 25.83 -2.54 -25.67
N TYR A 80 25.70 -3.75 -26.21
CA TYR A 80 26.12 -4.05 -27.57
C TYR A 80 25.38 -3.20 -28.60
N ARG A 81 24.05 -3.03 -28.45
CA ARG A 81 23.24 -2.15 -29.30
C ARG A 81 23.63 -0.68 -29.14
N LYS A 82 23.82 -0.20 -27.91
CA LYS A 82 24.28 1.16 -27.62
C LYS A 82 25.62 1.45 -28.30
N LEU A 83 26.55 0.49 -28.28
CA LEU A 83 27.83 0.60 -28.97
C LEU A 83 27.67 0.60 -30.50
N LYS A 84 26.82 -0.27 -31.05
CA LYS A 84 26.55 -0.36 -32.49
C LYS A 84 25.93 0.92 -33.05
N TYR A 85 25.03 1.55 -32.30
CA TYR A 85 24.29 2.75 -32.72
C TYR A 85 24.84 4.04 -32.10
N ARG A 86 26.10 4.05 -31.63
CA ARG A 86 26.70 5.18 -30.92
C ARG A 86 26.58 6.54 -31.62
N ARG A 87 26.49 6.58 -32.96
CA ARG A 87 26.34 7.83 -33.73
C ARG A 87 24.95 8.48 -33.61
N TYR A 88 23.92 7.69 -33.36
CA TYR A 88 22.52 8.14 -33.28
C TYR A 88 21.94 7.96 -31.87
N TRP A 89 22.79 7.60 -30.90
CA TRP A 89 22.37 7.37 -29.53
C TRP A 89 22.36 8.69 -28.79
N VAL A 90 21.17 9.14 -28.37
CA VAL A 90 21.02 10.36 -27.57
C VAL A 90 21.56 10.09 -26.17
N ASN A 91 22.35 11.02 -25.61
CA ASN A 91 22.87 10.88 -24.25
C ASN A 91 21.74 10.92 -23.22
N ASP A 92 21.91 10.18 -22.13
CA ASP A 92 20.90 10.07 -21.09
C ASP A 92 20.71 11.41 -20.33
N SER A 93 21.75 12.27 -20.28
CA SER A 93 21.68 13.64 -19.73
C SER A 93 20.78 14.54 -20.56
N ASP A 94 21.00 14.55 -21.87
CA ASP A 94 20.29 15.43 -22.81
C ASP A 94 18.81 15.01 -22.90
N LEU A 95 18.56 13.70 -22.81
CA LEU A 95 17.22 13.14 -22.71
C LEU A 95 16.53 13.61 -21.41
N TYR A 96 17.23 13.57 -20.28
CA TYR A 96 16.68 13.98 -18.99
C TYR A 96 16.33 15.47 -18.97
N ASP A 97 17.24 16.34 -19.40
CA ASP A 97 17.05 17.79 -19.40
C ASP A 97 15.84 18.17 -20.26
N GLN A 98 15.72 17.60 -21.46
CA GLN A 98 14.59 17.87 -22.35
C GLN A 98 13.26 17.32 -21.80
N VAL A 99 13.28 16.14 -21.18
CA VAL A 99 12.08 15.55 -20.56
C VAL A 99 11.63 16.35 -19.34
N CYS A 100 12.55 16.99 -18.61
CA CYS A 100 12.21 17.91 -17.52
C CYS A 100 11.48 19.17 -17.98
N GLU A 101 11.71 19.62 -19.21
CA GLU A 101 11.01 20.76 -19.82
C GLU A 101 9.65 20.37 -20.40
N MET A 102 9.40 19.08 -20.64
CA MET A 102 8.15 18.58 -21.19
C MET A 102 7.00 18.59 -20.16
N PRO A 103 5.73 18.62 -20.61
CA PRO A 103 4.57 18.54 -19.73
C PRO A 103 4.54 17.20 -18.96
N GLN A 104 3.83 17.19 -17.82
CA GLN A 104 3.77 16.01 -16.92
C GLN A 104 3.26 14.72 -17.58
N CYS A 105 2.52 14.82 -18.69
CA CYS A 105 2.04 13.68 -19.46
C CYS A 105 2.66 13.74 -20.86
N VAL A 106 3.76 13.00 -21.07
CA VAL A 106 4.46 12.96 -22.36
C VAL A 106 4.00 11.76 -23.16
N THR A 107 3.56 11.99 -24.41
CA THR A 107 3.26 10.90 -25.35
C THR A 107 4.51 10.49 -26.14
N LEU A 108 4.56 9.25 -26.65
CA LEU A 108 5.70 8.78 -27.44
C LEU A 108 5.93 9.57 -28.74
N LEU A 109 4.87 10.17 -29.27
CA LEU A 109 4.94 11.04 -30.43
C LEU A 109 5.69 12.34 -30.10
N GLU A 110 5.40 12.94 -28.94
CA GLU A 110 6.10 14.15 -28.46
C GLU A 110 7.59 13.89 -28.20
N VAL A 111 7.95 12.72 -27.65
CA VAL A 111 9.36 12.33 -27.48
C VAL A 111 10.05 12.21 -28.84
N ARG A 112 9.36 11.64 -29.84
CA ARG A 112 9.89 11.49 -31.20
C ARG A 112 10.01 12.84 -31.92
N GLU A 113 9.09 13.77 -31.68
CA GLU A 113 9.13 15.13 -32.22
C GLU A 113 10.28 15.94 -31.61
N ALA A 114 10.55 15.79 -30.31
CA ALA A 114 11.67 16.45 -29.65
C ALA A 114 13.04 15.90 -30.06
N PHE A 115 13.10 14.60 -30.40
CA PHE A 115 14.34 13.94 -30.79
C PHE A 115 14.17 13.20 -32.13
N PRO A 116 14.15 13.94 -33.26
CA PRO A 116 13.90 13.35 -34.57
C PRO A 116 15.01 12.38 -35.01
N GLU A 117 16.23 12.54 -34.49
CA GLU A 117 17.37 11.67 -34.80
C GLU A 117 17.45 10.40 -33.93
N MET A 118 16.57 10.27 -32.92
CA MET A 118 16.60 9.13 -32.00
C MET A 118 16.25 7.82 -32.74
N HIS A 119 17.09 6.80 -32.56
CA HIS A 119 16.86 5.50 -33.15
C HIS A 119 15.58 4.82 -32.58
N TYR A 120 14.77 4.18 -33.44
CA TYR A 120 13.51 3.53 -33.04
C TYR A 120 13.65 2.56 -31.86
N HIS A 121 14.71 1.74 -31.84
CA HIS A 121 14.97 0.83 -30.71
C HIS A 121 15.23 1.53 -29.38
N GLN A 122 15.83 2.73 -29.37
CA GLN A 122 16.02 3.48 -28.12
C GLN A 122 14.67 3.98 -27.60
N LEU A 123 13.80 4.45 -28.50
CA LEU A 123 12.43 4.87 -28.18
C LEU A 123 11.58 3.71 -27.66
N GLU A 124 11.62 2.55 -28.33
CA GLU A 124 10.92 1.33 -27.91
C GLU A 124 11.45 0.85 -26.54
N TYR A 125 12.77 0.86 -26.35
CA TYR A 125 13.36 0.51 -25.07
C TYR A 125 12.92 1.47 -23.95
N LEU A 126 12.91 2.78 -24.22
CA LEU A 126 12.43 3.80 -23.28
C LEU A 126 10.96 3.58 -22.94
N GLN A 127 10.10 3.32 -23.93
CA GLN A 127 8.69 3.03 -23.72
C GLN A 127 8.49 1.82 -22.82
N VAL A 128 9.18 0.72 -23.11
CA VAL A 128 9.09 -0.51 -22.32
C VAL A 128 9.58 -0.26 -20.91
N HIS A 129 10.72 0.41 -20.72
CA HIS A 129 11.24 0.74 -19.39
C HIS A 129 10.33 1.68 -18.61
N CYS A 130 9.81 2.74 -19.22
CA CYS A 130 8.88 3.65 -18.57
C CYS A 130 7.55 2.97 -18.22
N SER A 131 7.03 2.10 -19.10
CA SER A 131 5.83 1.32 -18.84
C SER A 131 6.05 0.34 -17.69
N ASN A 132 7.15 -0.41 -17.71
CA ASN A 132 7.52 -1.33 -16.64
C ASN A 132 7.70 -0.56 -15.34
N LYS A 133 8.49 0.53 -15.34
CA LYS A 133 8.74 1.35 -14.16
C LYS A 133 7.47 1.98 -13.61
N SER A 134 6.57 2.45 -14.48
CA SER A 134 5.25 2.93 -14.08
C SER A 134 4.42 1.81 -13.43
N GLN A 135 4.40 0.61 -14.01
CA GLN A 135 3.75 -0.55 -13.39
C GLN A 135 4.40 -0.93 -12.05
N GLU A 136 5.71 -0.81 -11.91
CA GLU A 136 6.39 -1.02 -10.64
C GLU A 136 5.99 0.02 -9.60
N ILE A 137 6.06 1.30 -9.96
CA ILE A 137 5.64 2.39 -9.07
C ILE A 137 4.17 2.25 -8.74
N LEU A 138 3.32 1.72 -9.63
CA LEU A 138 1.94 1.38 -9.31
C LEU A 138 1.87 0.18 -8.35
N ARG A 139 2.68 -0.86 -8.53
CA ARG A 139 2.72 -2.04 -7.62
C ARG A 139 3.26 -1.70 -6.23
N VAL A 140 4.30 -0.88 -6.15
CA VAL A 140 4.98 -0.44 -4.92
C VAL A 140 4.23 0.73 -4.27
N GLY A 141 3.80 1.69 -5.08
CA GLY A 141 3.20 2.97 -4.67
C GLY A 141 1.70 2.93 -4.41
N LEU A 142 0.97 1.91 -4.88
CA LEU A 142 -0.36 1.61 -4.34
C LEU A 142 -0.20 0.79 -3.06
N SER A 143 0.53 1.33 -2.06
CA SER A 143 0.31 0.89 -0.69
C SER A 143 -1.20 0.95 -0.48
N SER A 144 -1.77 -0.13 0.02
CA SER A 144 -3.23 -0.19 0.06
C SER A 144 -3.84 0.96 0.89
N THR A 145 -3.03 1.51 1.79
CA THR A 145 -3.27 2.76 2.51
C THR A 145 -3.36 3.97 1.57
N TYR A 146 -2.42 4.18 0.64
CA TYR A 146 -2.47 5.28 -0.33
C TYR A 146 -3.68 5.18 -1.26
N VAL A 147 -4.04 3.98 -1.74
CA VAL A 147 -5.25 3.81 -2.56
C VAL A 147 -6.50 4.20 -1.77
N CYS A 148 -6.55 3.80 -0.50
CA CYS A 148 -7.63 4.18 0.40
C CYS A 148 -7.68 5.70 0.62
N MET A 149 -6.52 6.35 0.77
CA MET A 149 -6.44 7.82 0.88
C MET A 149 -6.91 8.52 -0.40
N PHE A 150 -6.51 8.07 -1.59
CA PHE A 150 -6.99 8.62 -2.86
C PHE A 150 -8.49 8.44 -3.02
N VAL A 151 -9.00 7.24 -2.74
CA VAL A 151 -10.45 6.94 -2.78
C VAL A 151 -11.20 7.83 -1.79
N GLY A 152 -10.66 8.04 -0.59
CA GLY A 152 -11.20 8.93 0.41
C GLY A 152 -11.20 10.40 -0.04
N ALA A 153 -10.09 10.90 -0.58
CA ALA A 153 -9.97 12.27 -1.05
C ALA A 153 -10.93 12.58 -2.21
N ILE A 154 -11.05 11.66 -3.18
CA ILE A 154 -12.03 11.78 -4.28
C ILE A 154 -13.45 11.77 -3.71
N SER A 155 -13.74 10.88 -2.76
CA SER A 155 -15.07 10.80 -2.15
C SER A 155 -15.43 12.07 -1.37
N LEU A 156 -14.49 12.65 -0.63
CA LEU A 156 -14.65 13.92 0.06
C LEU A 156 -14.93 15.07 -0.92
N GLY A 157 -14.17 15.14 -2.02
CA GLY A 157 -14.41 16.15 -3.07
C GLY A 157 -15.80 16.02 -3.71
N LEU A 158 -16.29 14.78 -3.92
CA LEU A 158 -17.66 14.56 -4.39
C LEU A 158 -18.71 15.01 -3.38
N GLU A 159 -18.49 14.79 -2.08
CA GLU A 159 -19.38 15.27 -1.01
C GLU A 159 -19.42 16.80 -0.94
N GLU A 160 -18.28 17.48 -1.14
CA GLU A 160 -18.23 18.94 -1.21
C GLU A 160 -19.01 19.50 -2.40
N ILE A 161 -18.88 18.88 -3.58
CA ILE A 161 -19.65 19.25 -4.78
C ILE A 161 -21.14 19.01 -4.56
N GLU A 162 -21.52 17.86 -3.97
CA GLU A 162 -22.91 17.54 -3.62
C GLU A 162 -23.50 18.57 -2.66
N ALA A 163 -22.77 18.93 -1.59
CA ALA A 163 -23.18 19.95 -0.64
C ALA A 163 -23.32 21.34 -1.29
N ALA A 164 -22.42 21.72 -2.20
CA ALA A 164 -22.52 22.97 -2.94
C ALA A 164 -23.76 23.00 -3.84
N LEU A 165 -24.05 21.89 -4.51
CA LEU A 165 -25.23 21.73 -5.36
C LEU A 165 -26.54 21.73 -4.54
N GLU A 166 -26.57 21.10 -3.36
CA GLU A 166 -27.72 21.17 -2.45
C GLU A 166 -27.98 22.59 -1.95
N ARG A 167 -26.92 23.34 -1.61
CA ARG A 167 -27.05 24.77 -1.26
C ARG A 167 -27.65 25.58 -2.41
N LEU A 168 -27.26 25.30 -3.66
CA LEU A 168 -27.88 25.92 -4.82
C LEU A 168 -29.35 25.50 -4.95
N ARG A 169 -29.68 24.22 -4.77
CA ARG A 169 -31.05 23.72 -4.80
C ARG A 169 -31.94 24.43 -3.78
N LEU A 170 -31.48 24.57 -2.53
CA LEU A 170 -32.22 25.21 -1.44
C LEU A 170 -32.46 26.70 -1.67
N LYS A 171 -31.57 27.40 -2.38
CA LYS A 171 -31.75 28.79 -2.79
C LYS A 171 -32.85 28.98 -3.86
N GLY A 172 -33.60 27.93 -4.18
CA GLY A 172 -34.68 27.98 -5.17
C GLY A 172 -34.19 27.91 -6.61
N TRP A 173 -32.91 27.58 -6.83
CA TRP A 173 -32.31 27.50 -8.18
C TRP A 173 -32.98 26.42 -9.06
N MET A 174 -33.61 25.42 -8.43
CA MET A 174 -34.44 24.39 -9.11
C MET A 174 -35.95 24.52 -8.84
N SER A 175 -36.38 25.53 -8.08
CA SER A 175 -37.80 25.81 -7.87
C SER A 175 -38.38 26.45 -9.12
N LYS A 176 -39.54 25.99 -9.60
CA LYS A 176 -40.21 26.47 -10.82
C LYS A 176 -40.59 27.97 -10.81
N GLY A 177 -40.30 28.73 -9.74
CA GLY A 177 -40.83 30.07 -9.53
C GLY A 177 -39.82 31.21 -9.34
N VAL A 178 -38.50 30.97 -9.32
CA VAL A 178 -37.51 32.03 -9.13
C VAL A 178 -36.60 32.09 -10.37
N MET A 179 -36.43 33.30 -10.92
CA MET A 179 -35.66 33.66 -12.11
C MET A 179 -34.26 33.05 -12.11
N VAL A 180 -34.14 31.81 -12.55
CA VAL A 180 -32.90 31.08 -12.50
C VAL A 180 -32.74 30.27 -13.78
N GLY A 181 -31.78 30.75 -14.57
CA GLY A 181 -31.09 30.03 -15.62
C GLY A 181 -31.93 29.68 -16.84
N SER A 182 -31.30 29.74 -18.02
CA SER A 182 -31.79 29.05 -19.21
C SER A 182 -32.07 27.58 -18.88
N ASP A 183 -33.09 26.97 -19.48
CA ASP A 183 -33.39 25.53 -19.30
C ASP A 183 -32.16 24.64 -19.56
N VAL A 184 -31.25 25.09 -20.43
CA VAL A 184 -29.96 24.45 -20.72
C VAL A 184 -29.09 24.31 -19.45
N ALA A 185 -29.06 25.32 -18.58
CA ALA A 185 -28.28 25.25 -17.34
C ALA A 185 -28.88 24.26 -16.33
N ARG A 186 -30.20 24.07 -16.34
CA ARG A 186 -30.88 23.09 -15.48
C ARG A 186 -30.60 21.67 -15.94
N GLU A 187 -30.59 21.44 -17.25
CA GLU A 187 -30.23 20.16 -17.85
C GLU A 187 -28.78 19.79 -17.52
N TRP A 188 -27.85 20.73 -17.68
CA TRP A 188 -26.44 20.52 -17.34
C TRP A 188 -26.23 20.16 -15.86
N VAL A 189 -26.96 20.81 -14.95
CA VAL A 189 -26.90 20.46 -13.51
C VAL A 189 -27.43 19.05 -13.24
N LYS A 190 -28.53 18.64 -13.90
CA LYS A 190 -29.04 17.26 -13.78
C LYS A 190 -28.01 16.24 -14.27
N ASP A 191 -27.33 16.54 -15.38
CA ASP A 191 -26.27 15.68 -15.91
C ASP A 191 -25.08 15.58 -14.95
N VAL A 192 -24.68 16.70 -14.34
CA VAL A 192 -23.65 16.71 -13.30
C VAL A 192 -24.06 15.85 -12.10
N PHE A 193 -25.30 15.96 -11.62
CA PHE A 193 -25.82 15.09 -10.55
C PHE A 193 -25.81 13.60 -10.95
N GLY A 194 -26.21 13.29 -12.18
CA GLY A 194 -26.15 11.93 -12.73
C GLY A 194 -24.72 11.40 -12.73
N SER A 195 -23.77 12.22 -13.20
CA SER A 195 -22.34 11.88 -13.23
C SER A 195 -21.77 11.65 -11.84
N ILE A 196 -22.08 12.53 -10.87
CA ILE A 196 -21.63 12.39 -9.47
C ILE A 196 -22.19 11.09 -8.85
N ALA A 197 -23.47 10.78 -9.09
CA ALA A 197 -24.07 9.56 -8.58
C ALA A 197 -23.38 8.29 -9.13
N VAL A 198 -23.06 8.30 -10.42
CA VAL A 198 -22.31 7.23 -11.07
C VAL A 198 -20.89 7.15 -10.50
N GLN A 199 -20.16 8.25 -10.40
CA GLN A 199 -18.82 8.29 -9.81
C GLN A 199 -18.81 7.77 -8.37
N ARG A 200 -19.79 8.15 -7.54
CA ARG A 200 -19.94 7.64 -6.17
C ARG A 200 -20.15 6.13 -6.14
N LEU A 201 -20.92 5.58 -7.07
CA LEU A 201 -21.08 4.13 -7.21
C LEU A 201 -19.74 3.46 -7.54
N TRP A 202 -18.99 4.00 -8.51
CA TRP A 202 -17.66 3.51 -8.87
C TRP A 202 -16.68 3.60 -7.69
N MET A 203 -16.64 4.71 -6.96
CA MET A 203 -15.79 4.87 -5.78
C MET A 203 -16.16 3.87 -4.67
N SER A 204 -17.45 3.61 -4.48
CA SER A 204 -17.91 2.58 -3.53
C SER A 204 -17.47 1.18 -3.94
N GLN A 205 -17.55 0.86 -5.23
CA GLN A 205 -17.07 -0.41 -5.76
C GLN A 205 -15.55 -0.53 -5.63
N ALA A 206 -14.80 0.51 -6.02
CA ALA A 206 -13.35 0.57 -5.88
C ALA A 206 -12.92 0.38 -4.42
N ALA A 207 -13.57 1.06 -3.47
CA ALA A 207 -13.32 0.89 -2.04
C ALA A 207 -13.53 -0.56 -1.58
N LYS A 208 -14.59 -1.23 -2.06
CA LYS A 208 -14.84 -2.65 -1.77
C LYS A 208 -13.74 -3.55 -2.35
N HIS A 209 -13.31 -3.30 -3.58
CA HIS A 209 -12.24 -4.07 -4.22
C HIS A 209 -10.88 -3.87 -3.53
N VAL A 210 -10.55 -2.64 -3.14
CA VAL A 210 -9.32 -2.36 -2.37
C VAL A 210 -9.37 -3.08 -1.03
N SER A 211 -10.51 -3.02 -0.33
CA SER A 211 -10.69 -3.70 0.96
C SER A 211 -10.56 -5.22 0.82
N SER A 212 -11.13 -5.81 -0.23
CA SER A 212 -11.02 -7.27 -0.45
C SER A 212 -9.59 -7.68 -0.80
N LEU A 213 -8.87 -6.87 -1.59
CA LEU A 213 -7.45 -7.09 -1.87
C LEU A 213 -6.59 -7.00 -0.62
N GLN A 214 -6.82 -6.02 0.27
CA GLN A 214 -6.11 -5.93 1.56
C GLN A 214 -6.24 -7.20 2.39
N LEU A 215 -7.44 -7.78 2.40
CA LEU A 215 -7.74 -8.96 3.20
C LEU A 215 -7.06 -10.21 2.60
N ARG A 216 -7.07 -10.33 1.26
CA ARG A 216 -6.34 -11.38 0.56
C ARG A 216 -4.82 -11.28 0.79
N VAL A 217 -4.26 -10.07 0.76
CA VAL A 217 -2.82 -9.84 1.06
C VAL A 217 -2.47 -10.22 2.49
N LYS A 218 -3.37 -9.99 3.45
CA LYS A 218 -3.18 -10.39 4.85
C LYS A 218 -3.40 -11.89 5.11
N GLY A 219 -3.70 -12.69 4.09
CA GLY A 219 -3.99 -14.12 4.24
C GLY A 219 -5.28 -14.43 4.99
N LEU A 220 -6.16 -13.44 5.19
CA LEU A 220 -7.46 -13.62 5.83
C LEU A 220 -8.44 -14.22 4.82
N THR A 221 -9.16 -15.27 5.22
CA THR A 221 -10.11 -15.94 4.34
C THR A 221 -11.36 -15.07 4.14
N GLU A 222 -12.10 -15.24 3.04
CA GLU A 222 -13.35 -14.48 2.79
C GLU A 222 -14.38 -14.64 3.93
N GLN A 223 -14.31 -15.74 4.69
CA GLN A 223 -15.17 -15.95 5.86
C GLN A 223 -14.83 -15.01 7.01
N ASP A 224 -13.55 -14.76 7.26
CA ASP A 224 -13.07 -13.81 8.27
C ASP A 224 -13.51 -12.38 7.91
N VAL A 225 -13.55 -12.07 6.61
CA VAL A 225 -14.03 -10.78 6.09
C VAL A 225 -15.51 -10.57 6.38
N VAL A 226 -16.34 -11.57 6.06
CA VAL A 226 -17.78 -11.50 6.32
C VAL A 226 -18.06 -11.40 7.82
N ALA A 227 -17.29 -12.12 8.63
CA ALA A 227 -17.38 -12.05 10.09
C ALA A 227 -17.00 -10.64 10.61
N GLN A 228 -15.90 -10.06 10.15
CA GLN A 228 -15.52 -8.69 10.50
C GLN A 228 -16.55 -7.67 10.04
N MET A 229 -17.02 -7.72 8.79
CA MET A 229 -18.04 -6.78 8.29
C MET A 229 -19.35 -6.85 9.07
N LYS A 230 -19.78 -8.06 9.47
CA LYS A 230 -20.95 -8.22 10.35
C LYS A 230 -20.70 -7.56 11.71
N GLN A 231 -19.51 -7.73 12.29
CA GLN A 231 -19.16 -7.07 13.55
C GLN A 231 -19.11 -5.54 13.42
N SER A 232 -18.54 -4.98 12.35
CA SER A 232 -18.50 -3.53 12.13
C SER A 232 -19.90 -2.94 11.93
N ARG A 233 -20.77 -3.63 11.19
CA ARG A 233 -22.19 -3.22 11.04
C ARG A 233 -22.92 -3.23 12.37
N ILE A 234 -22.75 -4.27 13.19
CA ILE A 234 -23.37 -4.34 14.52
C ILE A 234 -22.88 -3.20 15.42
N LYS A 235 -21.57 -2.89 15.40
CA LYS A 235 -21.00 -1.75 16.13
C LYS A 235 -21.60 -0.43 15.64
N ALA A 236 -21.64 -0.18 14.34
CA ALA A 236 -22.22 1.03 13.76
C ALA A 236 -23.71 1.19 14.11
N SER A 237 -24.51 0.12 14.03
CA SER A 237 -25.92 0.15 14.42
C SER A 237 -26.12 0.44 15.92
N ARG A 238 -25.22 -0.06 16.78
CA ARG A 238 -25.24 0.28 18.22
C ARG A 238 -24.92 1.74 18.46
N THR A 239 -23.93 2.31 17.77
CA THR A 239 -23.57 3.73 17.90
C THR A 239 -24.71 4.65 17.45
N VAL A 240 -25.36 4.36 16.31
CA VAL A 240 -26.51 5.14 15.81
C VAL A 240 -27.67 5.06 16.81
N ARG A 241 -27.98 3.87 17.32
CA ARG A 241 -29.06 3.69 18.30
C ARG A 241 -28.76 4.40 19.64
N ALA A 242 -27.50 4.42 20.08
CA ALA A 242 -27.08 5.18 21.24
C ALA A 242 -27.24 6.71 21.01
N SER A 243 -26.81 7.23 19.86
CA SER A 243 -26.97 8.66 19.54
C SER A 243 -28.43 9.10 19.43
N GLN A 244 -29.31 8.25 18.87
CA GLN A 244 -30.75 8.52 18.83
C GLN A 244 -31.36 8.55 20.23
N PHE A 245 -30.96 7.62 21.10
CA PHE A 245 -31.43 7.59 22.48
C PHE A 245 -31.02 8.84 23.28
N PHE A 246 -29.80 9.34 23.07
CA PHE A 246 -29.35 10.61 23.66
C PHE A 246 -30.08 11.83 23.09
N ALA A 247 -30.37 11.87 21.79
CA ALA A 247 -31.13 12.96 21.18
C ALA A 247 -32.58 13.03 21.68
N THR A 248 -33.26 11.89 21.83
CA THR A 248 -34.65 11.86 22.30
C THR A 248 -34.77 12.16 23.79
N ASN A 249 -33.80 11.75 24.61
CA ASN A 249 -33.82 12.03 26.05
C ASN A 249 -33.24 13.40 26.42
N GLY A 250 -32.36 13.97 25.59
CA GLY A 250 -31.87 15.34 25.78
C GLY A 250 -32.95 16.40 25.54
N ALA A 251 -33.86 16.16 24.58
CA ALA A 251 -34.94 17.09 24.26
C ALA A 251 -36.03 17.18 25.35
N SER A 252 -36.22 16.14 26.18
CA SER A 252 -37.24 16.15 27.24
C SER A 252 -36.81 16.86 28.53
N LEU A 253 -35.50 17.09 28.71
CA LEU A 253 -34.94 17.81 29.85
C LEU A 253 -34.88 19.33 29.64
N SER A 254 -34.90 19.82 28.40
CA SER A 254 -34.86 21.26 28.10
C SER A 254 -36.22 21.98 28.21
N THR A 255 -37.34 21.25 28.35
CA THR A 255 -38.70 21.84 28.45
C THR A 255 -39.24 21.90 29.89
N ARG A 256 -38.39 21.62 30.88
CA ARG A 256 -38.74 21.65 32.32
C ARG A 256 -38.00 22.73 33.13
N VAL A 257 -37.43 23.73 32.45
CA VAL A 257 -36.93 24.97 33.06
C VAL A 257 -37.70 26.12 32.42
#